data_AF-A0A661XXC2-F1
#
_entry.id   AF-A0A661XXC2-F1
#
_cell.length_a   1.000
_cell.length_b   1.000
_cell.length_c   1.000
_cell.angle_alpha   90.00
_cell.angle_beta   90.00
_cell.angle_gamma   90.00
#
_symmetry.space_group_name_H-M   'P 1'
#
loop_
_entity.id
_entity.type
_entity.pdbx_description
1 polymer ?
#
loop_
_entity_poly.entity_id
_entity_poly.type
_entity_poly.pdbx_seq_one_letter_code
_entity_poly.pdbx_strand_id
1 'polypeptide(L)'
;NDETVRQIYRIASSQDLEKYEKVMNRENSTLYRSKEIIQQMELKMKLTDVEYQADNSKATFYYSADERVDFRELIKVLASEFKIRVEMRQISLRQEAGRMGGIGSCGRELCCSTWLTDFKSVTTSAARYQNLSLNPAKLSGQCGRLKCCLNYELDTYMSALEDIPKVEKSLLTEKGEAYLQKTDIFGKIMWFGYAGESMWHPISAERVNEILELNKKDQKPENLQVDQDLEKIELVQAITNDLERLDRKYSTKSKNRKKSKNKRRNRPNRNIGNNKMKT
;
A
#
# COMPACT_ATOMS: atom_id res chain seq x y z
N ASN A 1 -11.32 -7.80 -36.13
CA ASN A 1 -12.74 -7.64 -35.78
C ASN A 1 -13.00 -8.39 -34.50
N ASP A 2 -12.90 -7.70 -33.37
CA ASP A 2 -13.24 -8.24 -32.06
C ASP A 2 -14.75 -8.50 -32.00
N GLU A 3 -15.18 -9.76 -32.04
CA GLU A 3 -16.58 -10.19 -31.85
C GLU A 3 -17.13 -9.89 -30.44
N THR A 4 -16.34 -9.24 -29.59
CA THR A 4 -16.60 -9.07 -28.15
C THR A 4 -17.30 -7.76 -27.81
N VAL A 5 -17.29 -6.76 -28.69
CA VAL A 5 -17.89 -5.46 -28.41
C VAL A 5 -19.31 -5.40 -28.99
N ARG A 6 -20.31 -5.56 -28.12
CA ARG A 6 -21.72 -5.41 -28.49
C ARG A 6 -22.01 -3.95 -28.83
N GLN A 7 -22.79 -3.72 -29.88
CA GLN A 7 -23.21 -2.37 -30.28
C GLN A 7 -24.10 -1.75 -29.20
N ILE A 8 -23.76 -0.52 -28.79
CA ILE A 8 -24.54 0.26 -27.83
C ILE A 8 -25.72 0.89 -28.58
N TYR A 9 -26.94 0.51 -28.22
CA TYR A 9 -28.16 1.02 -28.86
C TYR A 9 -28.55 2.41 -28.35
N ARG A 10 -28.59 2.59 -27.02
CA ARG A 10 -29.03 3.82 -26.35
C ARG A 10 -28.59 3.85 -24.89
N ILE A 11 -28.70 5.03 -24.27
CA ILE A 11 -28.62 5.19 -22.81
C ILE A 11 -29.85 4.53 -22.17
N ALA A 12 -29.65 3.89 -21.00
CA ALA A 12 -30.71 3.22 -20.27
C ALA A 12 -31.85 4.17 -19.86
N SER A 13 -33.09 3.74 -20.06
CA SER A 13 -34.28 4.45 -19.58
C SER A 13 -34.59 4.10 -18.11
N SER A 14 -35.42 4.89 -17.43
CA SER A 14 -35.91 4.57 -16.09
C SER A 14 -36.59 3.20 -16.04
N GLN A 15 -37.33 2.81 -17.08
CA GLN A 15 -37.94 1.48 -17.19
C GLN A 15 -36.92 0.34 -17.26
N ASP A 16 -35.75 0.58 -17.87
CA ASP A 16 -34.70 -0.42 -17.97
C ASP A 16 -34.00 -0.60 -16.61
N LEU A 17 -33.80 0.51 -15.88
CA LEU A 17 -33.28 0.48 -14.50
C LEU A 17 -34.22 -0.25 -13.54
N GLU A 18 -35.53 0.01 -13.61
CA GLU A 18 -36.51 -0.71 -12.79
C GLU A 18 -36.53 -2.23 -13.10
N LYS A 19 -36.39 -2.62 -14.37
CA LYS A 19 -36.27 -4.04 -14.74
C LYS A 19 -34.98 -4.63 -14.16
N TYR A 20 -33.87 -3.92 -14.27
CA TYR A 20 -32.58 -4.36 -13.73
C TYR A 20 -32.63 -4.55 -12.21
N GLU A 21 -33.22 -3.62 -11.46
CA GLU A 21 -33.40 -3.76 -10.00
C GLU A 21 -34.27 -4.98 -9.64
N LYS A 22 -35.37 -5.20 -10.38
CA LYS A 22 -36.22 -6.39 -10.17
C LYS A 22 -35.45 -7.69 -10.40
N VAL A 23 -34.56 -7.70 -11.38
CA VAL A 23 -33.71 -8.86 -11.72
C VAL A 23 -32.65 -9.07 -10.63
N MET A 24 -31.96 -8.02 -10.20
CA MET A 24 -30.96 -8.06 -9.13
C MET A 24 -31.56 -8.58 -7.80
N ASN A 25 -32.79 -8.18 -7.48
CA ASN A 25 -33.48 -8.68 -6.28
C ASN A 25 -33.76 -10.19 -6.32
N ARG A 26 -33.77 -10.82 -7.50
CA ARG A 26 -33.94 -12.28 -7.65
C ARG A 26 -32.62 -13.04 -7.51
N GLU A 27 -31.47 -12.40 -7.67
CA GLU A 27 -30.16 -13.05 -7.62
C GLU A 27 -29.92 -13.72 -6.27
N ASN A 28 -30.16 -13.00 -5.18
CA ASN A 28 -29.96 -13.50 -3.83
C ASN A 28 -30.84 -14.73 -3.52
N SER A 29 -32.14 -14.67 -3.81
CA SER A 29 -33.04 -15.80 -3.57
C SER A 29 -32.69 -17.01 -4.43
N THR A 30 -32.30 -16.77 -5.69
CA THR A 30 -31.82 -17.81 -6.61
C THR A 30 -30.55 -18.48 -6.07
N LEU A 31 -29.59 -17.70 -5.56
CA LEU A 31 -28.34 -18.19 -5.01
C LEU A 31 -28.58 -19.14 -3.83
N TYR A 32 -29.39 -18.73 -2.84
CA TYR A 32 -29.68 -19.57 -1.67
C TYR A 32 -30.39 -20.86 -2.06
N ARG A 33 -31.43 -20.76 -2.88
CA ARG A 33 -32.18 -21.93 -3.35
C ARG A 33 -31.31 -22.89 -4.16
N SER A 34 -30.40 -22.35 -4.98
CA SER A 34 -29.47 -23.17 -5.77
C SER A 34 -28.46 -23.89 -4.88
N LYS A 35 -28.02 -23.28 -3.78
CA LYS A 35 -27.14 -23.95 -2.79
C LYS A 35 -27.85 -25.13 -2.13
N GLU A 36 -29.12 -25.00 -1.79
CA GLU A 36 -29.92 -26.11 -1.24
C GLU A 36 -30.00 -27.27 -2.24
N ILE A 37 -30.31 -26.99 -3.51
CA ILE A 37 -30.40 -28.02 -4.56
C ILE A 37 -29.04 -28.73 -4.74
N ILE A 38 -27.95 -27.97 -4.80
CA ILE A 38 -26.58 -28.53 -4.92
C ILE A 38 -26.27 -29.46 -3.73
N GLN A 39 -26.68 -29.07 -2.52
CA GLN A 39 -26.49 -29.88 -1.32
C GLN A 39 -27.33 -31.16 -1.35
N GLN A 40 -28.59 -31.09 -1.81
CA GLN A 40 -29.48 -32.24 -1.96
C GLN A 40 -28.96 -33.24 -3.02
N MET A 41 -28.28 -32.75 -4.05
CA MET A 41 -27.68 -33.56 -5.10
C MET A 41 -26.26 -34.03 -4.78
N GLU A 42 -25.73 -33.69 -3.60
CA GLU A 42 -24.38 -34.06 -3.11
C GLU A 42 -23.24 -33.73 -4.10
N LEU A 43 -23.39 -32.63 -4.86
CA LEU A 43 -22.38 -32.22 -5.83
C LEU A 43 -21.19 -31.57 -5.12
N LYS A 44 -19.97 -32.06 -5.41
CA LYS A 44 -18.70 -31.51 -4.88
C LYS A 44 -18.31 -30.18 -5.55
N MET A 45 -19.11 -29.14 -5.32
CA MET A 45 -18.87 -27.80 -5.83
C MET A 45 -19.30 -26.72 -4.83
N LYS A 46 -18.71 -25.54 -4.95
CA LYS A 46 -19.10 -24.36 -4.20
C LYS A 46 -19.67 -23.32 -5.14
N LEU A 47 -20.97 -23.02 -5.00
CA LEU A 47 -21.61 -21.93 -5.72
C LEU A 47 -21.28 -20.59 -5.04
N THR A 48 -20.64 -19.70 -5.77
CA THR A 48 -20.19 -18.40 -5.26
C THR A 48 -21.25 -17.34 -5.49
N ASP A 49 -21.72 -17.21 -6.74
CA ASP A 49 -22.56 -16.08 -7.14
C ASP A 49 -23.48 -16.45 -8.33
N VAL A 50 -24.56 -15.69 -8.50
CA VAL A 50 -25.51 -15.84 -9.61
C VAL A 50 -25.81 -14.48 -10.20
N GLU A 51 -25.53 -14.31 -11.48
CA GLU A 51 -25.72 -13.05 -12.20
C GLU A 51 -26.78 -13.24 -13.29
N TYR A 52 -27.82 -12.43 -13.27
CA TYR A 52 -28.84 -12.44 -14.31
C TYR A 52 -28.52 -11.40 -15.38
N GLN A 53 -28.75 -11.76 -16.64
CA GLN A 53 -28.78 -10.78 -17.72
C GLN A 53 -29.94 -9.79 -17.47
N ALA A 54 -29.73 -8.50 -17.76
CA ALA A 54 -30.75 -7.45 -17.57
C ALA A 54 -32.11 -7.76 -18.24
N ASP A 55 -32.11 -8.52 -19.35
CA ASP A 55 -33.31 -8.98 -20.06
C ASP A 55 -34.01 -10.18 -19.41
N ASN A 56 -33.48 -10.70 -18.29
CA ASN A 56 -33.92 -11.92 -17.61
C ASN A 56 -33.97 -13.17 -18.51
N SER A 57 -33.21 -13.19 -19.61
CA SER A 57 -33.18 -14.28 -20.58
C SER A 57 -32.19 -15.40 -20.21
N LYS A 58 -31.13 -15.04 -19.49
CA LYS A 58 -30.02 -15.93 -19.11
C LYS A 58 -29.56 -15.61 -17.69
N ALA A 59 -29.27 -16.64 -16.90
CA ALA A 59 -28.61 -16.54 -15.61
C ALA A 59 -27.29 -17.31 -15.64
N THR A 60 -26.23 -16.68 -15.15
CA THR A 60 -24.87 -17.23 -15.09
C THR A 60 -24.56 -17.59 -13.64
N PHE A 61 -24.32 -18.87 -13.39
CA PHE A 61 -24.01 -19.43 -12.09
C PHE A 61 -22.50 -19.64 -11.99
N TYR A 62 -21.88 -18.91 -11.08
CA TYR A 62 -20.45 -18.97 -10.86
C TYR A 62 -20.11 -19.95 -9.75
N TYR A 63 -19.21 -20.88 -10.05
CA TYR A 63 -18.83 -21.91 -9.10
C TYR A 63 -17.32 -22.20 -9.10
N SER A 64 -16.83 -22.66 -7.96
CA SER A 64 -15.50 -23.24 -7.82
C SER A 64 -15.62 -24.74 -7.46
N ALA A 65 -14.70 -25.54 -7.98
CA ALA A 65 -14.59 -26.96 -7.71
C ALA A 65 -13.15 -27.41 -7.99
N ASP A 66 -12.64 -28.33 -7.18
CA ASP A 66 -11.29 -28.89 -7.34
C ASP A 66 -11.26 -29.98 -8.44
N GLU A 67 -12.35 -30.75 -8.53
CA GLU A 67 -12.51 -31.83 -9.50
C GLU A 67 -13.58 -31.48 -10.56
N ARG A 68 -13.63 -32.27 -11.63
CA ARG A 68 -14.65 -32.11 -12.67
C ARG A 68 -16.02 -32.53 -12.13
N VAL A 69 -16.98 -31.62 -12.14
CA VAL A 69 -18.35 -31.86 -11.67
C VAL A 69 -19.28 -32.08 -12.87
N ASP A 70 -20.10 -33.13 -12.82
CA ASP A 70 -21.20 -33.31 -13.78
C ASP A 70 -22.44 -32.56 -13.31
N PHE A 71 -22.75 -31.44 -13.97
CA PHE A 71 -23.86 -30.56 -13.65
C PHE A 71 -25.04 -30.71 -14.62
N ARG A 72 -25.08 -31.74 -15.47
CA ARG A 72 -26.17 -31.89 -16.48
C ARG A 72 -27.56 -31.98 -15.85
N GLU A 73 -27.68 -32.72 -14.75
CA GLU A 73 -28.94 -32.85 -14.03
C GLU A 73 -29.28 -31.56 -13.27
N LEU A 74 -28.27 -30.95 -12.63
CA LEU A 74 -28.42 -29.66 -11.96
C LEU A 74 -28.96 -28.58 -12.91
N ILE A 75 -28.43 -28.50 -14.14
CA ILE A 75 -28.93 -27.54 -15.14
C ILE A 75 -30.43 -27.74 -15.40
N LYS A 76 -30.91 -28.99 -15.49
CA LYS A 76 -32.34 -29.27 -15.75
C LYS A 76 -33.20 -28.81 -14.57
N VAL A 77 -32.77 -29.10 -13.34
CA VAL A 77 -33.49 -28.69 -12.13
C VAL A 77 -33.52 -27.17 -12.03
N LEU A 78 -32.37 -26.49 -12.14
CA LEU A 78 -32.29 -25.03 -12.09
C LEU A 78 -33.11 -24.35 -13.20
N ALA A 79 -33.06 -24.87 -14.42
CA ALA A 79 -33.85 -24.34 -15.53
C ALA A 79 -35.36 -24.50 -15.30
N SER A 80 -35.79 -25.61 -14.70
CA SER A 80 -37.19 -25.86 -14.37
C SER A 80 -37.70 -24.97 -13.22
N GLU A 81 -36.89 -24.78 -12.18
CA GLU A 81 -37.23 -24.00 -10.98
C GLU A 81 -37.31 -22.50 -11.32
N PHE A 82 -36.30 -21.96 -12.01
CA PHE A 82 -36.18 -20.52 -12.26
C PHE A 82 -36.74 -20.08 -13.61
N LYS A 83 -37.11 -21.03 -14.48
CA LYS A 83 -37.66 -20.78 -15.83
C LYS A 83 -36.77 -19.85 -16.66
N ILE A 84 -35.46 -20.08 -16.62
CA ILE A 84 -34.45 -19.28 -17.31
C ILE A 84 -33.38 -20.16 -17.94
N ARG A 85 -32.68 -19.63 -18.96
CA ARG A 85 -31.50 -20.29 -19.52
C ARG A 85 -30.35 -20.23 -18.53
N VAL A 86 -29.93 -21.38 -18.03
CA VAL A 86 -28.83 -21.53 -17.09
C VAL A 86 -27.50 -21.65 -17.85
N GLU A 87 -26.51 -20.86 -17.46
CA GLU A 87 -25.11 -21.05 -17.84
C GLU A 87 -24.27 -21.28 -16.59
N MET A 88 -23.46 -22.34 -16.60
CA MET A 88 -22.53 -22.65 -15.52
C MET A 88 -21.15 -22.12 -15.90
N ARG A 89 -20.54 -21.29 -15.05
CA ARG A 89 -19.21 -20.73 -15.27
C ARG A 89 -18.27 -21.07 -14.12
N GLN A 90 -17.25 -21.87 -14.42
CA GLN A 90 -16.21 -22.18 -13.46
C GLN A 90 -15.31 -20.96 -13.26
N ILE A 91 -15.03 -20.63 -12.00
CA ILE A 91 -14.10 -19.57 -11.61
C ILE A 91 -12.92 -20.14 -10.83
N SER A 92 -11.78 -19.47 -10.94
CA SER A 92 -10.61 -19.82 -10.13
C SER A 92 -10.81 -19.43 -8.67
N LEU A 93 -10.14 -20.12 -7.75
CA LEU A 93 -10.10 -19.78 -6.32
C LEU A 93 -9.71 -18.32 -6.05
N ARG A 94 -8.90 -17.71 -6.93
CA ARG A 94 -8.54 -16.30 -6.84
C ARG A 94 -9.69 -15.38 -7.20
N GLN A 95 -10.42 -15.69 -8.27
CA GLN A 95 -11.60 -14.93 -8.67
C GLN A 95 -12.72 -15.10 -7.64
N GLU A 96 -12.85 -16.27 -7.03
CA GLU A 96 -13.74 -16.50 -5.90
C GLU A 96 -13.39 -15.56 -4.73
N ALA A 97 -12.12 -15.52 -4.33
CA ALA A 97 -11.65 -14.62 -3.27
C ALA A 97 -11.85 -13.13 -3.64
N GLY A 98 -11.63 -12.75 -4.91
CA GLY A 98 -11.87 -11.40 -5.39
C GLY A 98 -13.34 -10.98 -5.35
N ARG A 99 -14.27 -11.91 -5.61
CA ARG A 99 -15.72 -11.64 -5.56
C ARG A 99 -16.29 -11.63 -4.16
N MET A 100 -15.86 -12.58 -3.32
CA MET A 100 -16.22 -12.55 -1.90
C MET A 100 -15.62 -11.33 -1.18
N GLY A 101 -14.49 -10.83 -1.68
CA GLY A 101 -13.74 -9.77 -1.04
C GLY A 101 -13.04 -10.25 0.22
N GLY A 102 -12.44 -9.31 0.95
CA GLY A 102 -11.79 -9.59 2.22
C GLY A 102 -10.58 -8.69 2.47
N ILE A 103 -9.88 -8.97 3.56
CA ILE A 103 -8.67 -8.24 3.98
C ILE A 103 -7.47 -9.15 3.77
N GLY A 104 -6.46 -8.64 3.06
CA GLY A 104 -5.19 -9.31 2.84
C GLY A 104 -4.29 -9.24 4.06
N SER A 105 -3.19 -9.99 4.05
CA SER A 105 -2.19 -9.96 5.13
C SER A 105 -1.53 -8.58 5.31
N CYS A 106 -1.64 -7.69 4.32
CA CYS A 106 -1.19 -6.31 4.38
C CYS A 106 -2.16 -5.38 5.11
N GLY A 107 -3.29 -5.88 5.61
CA GLY A 107 -4.32 -5.09 6.30
C GLY A 107 -5.22 -4.26 5.36
N ARG A 108 -5.01 -4.36 4.04
CA ARG A 108 -5.84 -3.71 3.02
C ARG A 108 -6.83 -4.69 2.40
N GLU A 109 -7.83 -4.17 1.70
CA GLU A 109 -8.72 -4.97 0.87
C GLU A 109 -7.93 -5.77 -0.18
N LEU A 110 -8.49 -6.89 -0.63
CA LEU A 110 -7.84 -7.73 -1.62
C LEU A 110 -7.61 -6.97 -2.94
N CYS A 111 -6.39 -7.03 -3.47
CA CYS A 111 -6.08 -6.38 -4.75
C CYS A 111 -6.96 -6.92 -5.90
N CYS A 112 -7.34 -8.21 -5.83
CA CYS A 112 -8.22 -8.85 -6.81
C CYS A 112 -9.70 -8.46 -6.73
N SER A 113 -10.14 -7.81 -5.64
CA SER A 113 -11.49 -7.26 -5.52
C SER A 113 -11.56 -5.79 -5.90
N THR A 114 -10.41 -5.11 -6.05
CA THR A 114 -10.33 -3.66 -6.18
C THR A 114 -9.89 -3.22 -7.57
N TRP A 115 -8.65 -3.53 -7.95
CA TRP A 115 -8.05 -2.97 -9.18
C TRP A 115 -7.28 -3.97 -10.02
N LEU A 116 -6.76 -5.05 -9.42
CA LEU A 116 -5.94 -6.04 -10.13
C LEU A 116 -6.84 -7.10 -10.75
N THR A 117 -7.07 -7.01 -12.07
CA THR A 117 -7.94 -7.92 -12.83
C THR A 117 -7.17 -8.95 -13.65
N ASP A 118 -5.96 -8.62 -14.09
CA ASP A 118 -5.09 -9.53 -14.84
C ASP A 118 -4.08 -10.22 -13.91
N PHE A 119 -4.01 -11.54 -13.99
CA PHE A 119 -3.21 -12.36 -13.09
C PHE A 119 -2.23 -13.25 -13.85
N LYS A 120 -0.96 -12.88 -13.78
CA LYS A 120 0.14 -13.75 -14.19
C LYS A 120 0.35 -14.86 -13.16
N SER A 121 0.82 -16.02 -13.61
CA SER A 121 1.27 -17.10 -12.73
C SER A 121 2.47 -16.63 -11.91
N VAL A 122 2.44 -16.85 -10.60
CA VAL A 122 3.51 -16.47 -9.67
C VAL A 122 4.37 -17.70 -9.38
N THR A 123 5.68 -17.54 -9.44
CA THR A 123 6.67 -18.57 -9.10
C THR A 123 7.34 -18.26 -7.77
N THR A 124 7.92 -19.28 -7.14
CA THR A 124 8.68 -19.11 -5.88
C THR A 124 10.02 -18.38 -6.08
N SER A 125 10.47 -18.20 -7.32
CA SER A 125 11.68 -17.42 -7.64
C SER A 125 11.52 -15.94 -7.28
N ALA A 126 10.35 -15.33 -7.49
CA ALA A 126 10.09 -13.94 -7.14
C ALA A 126 10.32 -13.67 -5.63
N ALA A 127 9.90 -14.61 -4.78
CA ALA A 127 10.12 -14.52 -3.34
C ALA A 127 11.62 -14.58 -2.95
N ARG A 128 12.44 -15.31 -3.72
CA ARG A 128 13.90 -15.36 -3.49
C ARG A 128 14.55 -14.03 -3.83
N TYR A 129 14.18 -13.43 -4.97
CA TYR A 129 14.70 -12.11 -5.33
C TYR A 129 14.36 -11.08 -4.26
N GLN A 130 13.15 -11.12 -3.71
CA GLN A 130 12.70 -10.22 -2.64
C GLN A 130 13.27 -10.52 -1.26
N ASN A 131 14.17 -11.51 -1.13
CA ASN A 131 14.75 -11.97 0.14
C ASN A 131 13.67 -12.33 1.19
N LEU A 132 12.51 -12.82 0.75
CA LEU A 132 11.44 -13.27 1.62
C LEU A 132 11.67 -14.72 2.05
N SER A 133 11.27 -15.07 3.28
CA SER A 133 11.32 -16.45 3.76
C SER A 133 10.44 -17.37 2.91
N LEU A 134 10.96 -18.54 2.51
CA LEU A 134 10.25 -19.54 1.70
C LEU A 134 9.20 -20.36 2.50
N ASN A 135 8.58 -19.78 3.53
CA ASN A 135 7.51 -20.44 4.26
C ASN A 135 6.18 -20.28 3.49
N PRO A 136 5.50 -21.39 3.11
CA PRO A 136 4.23 -21.34 2.39
C PRO A 136 3.16 -20.49 3.08
N ALA A 137 3.07 -20.52 4.42
CA ALA A 137 2.07 -19.76 5.15
C ALA A 137 2.21 -18.24 4.97
N LYS A 138 3.44 -17.75 4.77
CA LYS A 138 3.71 -16.31 4.55
C LYS A 138 3.56 -15.90 3.09
N LEU A 139 3.78 -16.83 2.15
CA LEU A 139 3.73 -16.57 0.71
C LEU A 139 2.36 -16.82 0.08
N SER A 140 1.52 -17.64 0.71
CA SER A 140 0.15 -17.89 0.29
C SER A 140 -0.74 -16.67 0.57
N GLY A 141 -1.58 -16.33 -0.39
CA GLY A 141 -2.64 -15.34 -0.24
C GLY A 141 -3.94 -15.98 0.26
N GLN A 142 -4.96 -15.15 0.48
CA GLN A 142 -6.27 -15.60 0.97
C GLN A 142 -6.97 -16.59 0.01
N CYS A 143 -6.58 -16.60 -1.26
CA CYS A 143 -7.05 -17.56 -2.25
C CYS A 143 -6.35 -18.93 -2.19
N GLY A 144 -5.46 -19.17 -1.20
CA GLY A 144 -4.70 -20.42 -1.05
C GLY A 144 -3.55 -20.61 -2.04
N ARG A 145 -3.39 -19.70 -3.02
CA ARG A 145 -2.28 -19.68 -3.98
C ARG A 145 -1.24 -18.62 -3.59
N LEU A 146 -0.05 -18.67 -4.21
CA LEU A 146 0.99 -17.64 -4.03
C LEU A 146 0.43 -16.22 -4.27
N LYS A 147 0.87 -15.28 -3.45
CA LYS A 147 0.47 -13.86 -3.50
C LYS A 147 0.82 -13.25 -4.85
N CYS A 148 -0.17 -12.62 -5.51
CA CYS A 148 0.06 -11.84 -6.73
C CYS A 148 0.92 -10.59 -6.49
N CYS A 149 0.95 -10.07 -5.25
CA CYS A 149 1.83 -8.97 -4.85
C CYS A 149 3.30 -9.27 -5.12
N LEU A 150 3.71 -10.55 -5.05
CA LEU A 150 5.09 -10.94 -5.33
C LEU A 150 5.52 -10.57 -6.74
N ASN A 151 4.65 -10.77 -7.75
CA ASN A 151 4.98 -10.34 -9.11
C ASN A 151 4.80 -8.83 -9.30
N TYR A 152 3.78 -8.24 -8.67
CA TYR A 152 3.51 -6.81 -8.79
C TYR A 152 4.67 -5.95 -8.25
N GLU A 153 5.26 -6.35 -7.12
CA GLU A 153 6.36 -5.62 -6.47
C GLU A 153 7.74 -5.99 -7.05
N LEU A 154 7.83 -7.05 -7.85
CA LEU A 154 9.10 -7.58 -8.34
C LEU A 154 9.87 -6.57 -9.18
N ASP A 155 9.20 -5.90 -10.12
CA ASP A 155 9.84 -4.96 -11.04
C ASP A 155 10.46 -3.78 -10.27
N THR A 156 9.70 -3.22 -9.32
CA THR A 156 10.18 -2.16 -8.41
C THR A 156 11.37 -2.63 -7.59
N TYR A 157 11.33 -3.87 -7.09
CA TYR A 157 12.43 -4.44 -6.34
C TYR A 157 13.69 -4.62 -7.20
N MET A 158 13.53 -5.09 -8.44
CA MET A 158 14.64 -5.24 -9.38
C MET A 158 15.29 -3.90 -9.70
N SER A 159 14.49 -2.85 -9.95
CA SER A 159 15.04 -1.50 -10.16
C SER A 159 15.77 -0.96 -8.93
N ALA A 160 15.27 -1.23 -7.73
CA ALA A 160 15.93 -0.77 -6.50
C ALA A 160 17.26 -1.49 -6.23
N LEU A 161 17.41 -2.73 -6.72
CA LEU A 161 18.66 -3.48 -6.62
C LEU A 161 19.74 -2.98 -7.58
N GLU A 162 19.38 -2.37 -8.72
CA GLU A 162 20.36 -1.87 -9.70
C GLU A 162 21.24 -0.75 -9.11
N ASP A 163 20.65 0.11 -8.28
CA ASP A 163 21.36 1.23 -7.64
C ASP A 163 22.28 0.78 -6.48
N ILE A 164 22.08 -0.43 -5.95
CA ILE A 164 22.76 -0.89 -4.72
C ILE A 164 24.01 -1.70 -5.10
N PRO A 165 25.21 -1.27 -4.67
CA PRO A 165 26.40 -2.05 -4.92
C PRO A 165 26.37 -3.41 -4.23
N LYS A 166 26.79 -4.44 -4.96
CA LYS A 166 27.12 -5.74 -4.37
C LYS A 166 28.47 -5.65 -3.67
N VAL A 167 28.44 -5.49 -2.35
CA VAL A 167 29.63 -5.43 -1.51
C VAL A 167 30.03 -6.85 -1.09
N GLU A 168 30.92 -7.49 -1.85
CA GLU A 168 31.49 -8.79 -1.49
C GLU A 168 32.75 -8.66 -0.60
N LYS A 169 33.46 -7.54 -0.70
CA LYS A 169 34.68 -7.24 0.06
C LYS A 169 34.38 -6.20 1.14
N SER A 170 35.04 -6.31 2.28
CA SER A 170 34.97 -5.31 3.36
C SER A 170 35.39 -3.93 2.85
N LEU A 171 34.73 -2.88 3.34
CA LEU A 171 35.15 -1.51 3.04
C LEU A 171 36.40 -1.19 3.87
N LEU A 172 37.45 -0.73 3.20
CA LEU A 172 38.66 -0.25 3.86
C LEU A 172 38.46 1.23 4.21
N THR A 173 38.66 1.57 5.47
CA THR A 173 38.78 2.95 5.94
C THR A 173 40.05 3.09 6.77
N GLU A 174 40.43 4.31 7.14
CA GLU A 174 41.59 4.50 8.02
C GLU A 174 41.38 3.93 9.42
N LYS A 175 40.12 3.86 9.88
CA LYS A 175 39.75 3.27 11.17
C LYS A 175 39.80 1.74 11.19
N GLY A 176 39.71 1.10 10.03
CA GLY A 176 39.81 -0.35 9.91
C GLY A 176 38.91 -0.92 8.81
N GLU A 177 38.72 -2.24 8.86
CA GLU A 177 37.83 -2.95 7.93
C GLU A 177 36.39 -2.94 8.42
N ALA A 178 35.47 -2.46 7.58
CA ALA A 178 34.05 -2.43 7.86
C ALA A 178 33.31 -3.54 7.10
N TYR A 179 32.57 -4.37 7.83
CA TYR A 179 31.83 -5.52 7.31
C TYR A 179 30.35 -5.19 7.16
N LEU A 180 29.76 -5.56 6.02
CA LEU A 180 28.33 -5.38 5.76
C LEU A 180 27.51 -6.34 6.64
N GLN A 181 26.60 -5.80 7.45
CA GLN A 181 25.71 -6.58 8.33
C GLN A 181 24.30 -6.69 7.75
N LYS A 182 23.78 -5.58 7.20
CA LYS A 182 22.40 -5.50 6.70
C LYS A 182 22.31 -4.48 5.57
N THR A 183 21.50 -4.81 4.57
CA THR A 183 21.16 -3.91 3.46
C THR A 183 19.68 -3.60 3.51
N ASP A 184 19.32 -2.31 3.56
CA ASP A 184 17.96 -1.83 3.36
C ASP A 184 17.82 -1.33 1.93
N ILE A 185 17.06 -2.07 1.13
CA ILE A 185 16.96 -1.85 -0.32
C ILE A 185 16.09 -0.63 -0.63
N PHE A 186 15.02 -0.41 0.13
CA PHE A 186 14.11 0.71 -0.11
C PHE A 186 14.65 2.00 0.51
N GLY A 187 15.32 1.91 1.66
CA GLY A 187 16.00 3.05 2.26
C GLY A 187 17.30 3.45 1.57
N LYS A 188 17.81 2.62 0.65
CA LYS A 188 19.16 2.74 0.05
C LYS A 188 20.25 2.91 1.12
N ILE A 189 20.09 2.26 2.28
CA ILE A 189 21.02 2.34 3.41
C ILE A 189 21.62 0.97 3.68
N MET A 190 22.94 0.95 3.83
CA MET A 190 23.74 -0.22 4.15
C MET A 190 24.35 -0.04 5.54
N TRP A 191 24.23 -1.05 6.39
CA TRP A 191 24.70 -1.04 7.76
C TRP A 191 26.03 -1.79 7.86
N PHE A 192 27.07 -1.07 8.27
CA PHE A 192 28.41 -1.60 8.42
C PHE A 192 28.84 -1.63 9.87
N GLY A 193 29.61 -2.65 10.27
CA GLY A 193 30.24 -2.75 11.59
C GLY A 193 31.74 -2.95 11.47
N TYR A 194 32.51 -2.30 12.35
CA TYR A 194 33.95 -2.52 12.46
C TYR A 194 34.27 -3.76 13.30
N ALA A 195 35.42 -4.38 13.04
CA ALA A 195 35.89 -5.50 13.84
C ALA A 195 36.14 -5.07 15.29
N GLY A 196 35.34 -5.60 16.22
CA GLY A 196 35.44 -5.32 17.66
C GLY A 196 34.42 -4.31 18.21
N GLU A 197 33.63 -3.67 17.34
CA GLU A 197 32.57 -2.74 17.76
C GLU A 197 31.18 -3.37 17.57
N SER A 198 30.29 -3.18 18.56
CA SER A 198 28.90 -3.63 18.48
C SER A 198 27.96 -2.61 17.80
N MET A 199 28.45 -1.40 17.50
CA MET A 199 27.65 -0.37 16.86
C MET A 199 27.65 -0.54 15.35
N TRP A 200 26.47 -0.43 14.74
CA TRP A 200 26.31 -0.46 13.29
C TRP A 200 26.17 0.97 12.76
N HIS A 201 26.95 1.29 11.74
CA HIS A 201 26.94 2.59 11.06
C HIS A 201 26.09 2.52 9.80
N PRO A 202 25.01 3.33 9.70
CA PRO A 202 24.25 3.45 8.46
C PRO A 202 24.99 4.33 7.45
N ILE A 203 25.09 3.86 6.20
CA ILE A 203 25.73 4.54 5.07
C ILE A 203 24.80 4.45 3.86
N SER A 204 24.69 5.52 3.06
CA SER A 204 23.92 5.47 1.81
C SER A 204 24.61 4.61 0.74
N ALA A 205 23.84 3.97 -0.13
CA ALA A 205 24.35 3.17 -1.24
C ALA A 205 25.28 3.97 -2.17
N GLU A 206 24.98 5.25 -2.39
CA GLU A 206 25.82 6.18 -3.17
C GLU A 206 27.19 6.37 -2.51
N ARG A 207 27.23 6.62 -1.20
CA ARG A 207 28.48 6.77 -0.46
C ARG A 207 29.28 5.46 -0.44
N VAL A 208 28.61 4.31 -0.35
CA VAL A 208 29.27 3.00 -0.46
C VAL A 208 29.94 2.84 -1.83
N ASN A 209 29.29 3.25 -2.92
CA ASN A 209 29.90 3.26 -4.25
C ASN A 209 31.15 4.15 -4.30
N GLU A 210 31.09 5.36 -3.76
CA GLU A 210 32.26 6.26 -3.68
C GLU A 210 33.42 5.60 -2.91
N ILE A 211 33.15 5.03 -1.74
CA ILE A 211 34.18 4.37 -0.92
C ILE A 211 34.76 3.17 -1.65
N LEU A 212 33.95 2.39 -2.38
CA LEU A 212 34.44 1.28 -3.21
C LEU A 212 35.33 1.78 -4.35
N GLU A 213 35.00 2.90 -5.00
CA GLU A 213 35.83 3.50 -6.03
C GLU A 213 37.15 4.06 -5.48
N LEU A 214 37.13 4.68 -4.30
CA LEU A 214 38.32 5.13 -3.60
C LEU A 214 39.21 3.96 -3.19
N ASN A 215 38.62 2.88 -2.68
CA ASN A 215 39.34 1.66 -2.34
C ASN A 215 39.96 0.97 -3.56
N LYS A 216 39.31 1.03 -4.73
CA LYS A 216 39.92 0.58 -6.01
C LYS A 216 41.12 1.43 -6.43
N LYS A 217 41.17 2.69 -6.00
CA LYS A 217 42.26 3.64 -6.25
C LYS A 217 43.29 3.66 -5.09
N ASP A 218 43.23 2.70 -4.18
CA ASP A 218 44.05 2.61 -2.95
C ASP A 218 43.97 3.82 -2.02
N GLN A 219 42.90 4.63 -2.13
CA GLN A 219 42.63 5.76 -1.24
C GLN A 219 41.66 5.34 -0.15
N LYS A 220 42.08 5.44 1.11
CA LYS A 220 41.27 5.07 2.28
C LYS A 220 40.60 6.31 2.85
N PRO A 221 39.26 6.39 2.87
CA PRO A 221 38.59 7.50 3.53
C PRO A 221 38.72 7.42 5.06
N GLU A 222 38.84 8.56 5.73
CA GLU A 222 38.92 8.68 7.20
C GLU A 222 37.68 8.11 7.91
N ASN A 223 36.49 8.43 7.39
CA ASN A 223 35.20 8.07 7.98
C ASN A 223 34.23 7.44 6.97
N LEU A 224 33.39 6.52 7.48
CA LEU A 224 32.30 5.88 6.73
C LEU A 224 31.15 6.85 6.41
N GLN A 225 30.91 7.82 7.28
CA GLN A 225 29.91 8.86 7.09
C GLN A 225 30.56 10.09 6.44
N VAL A 226 29.82 10.75 5.55
CA VAL A 226 30.14 12.13 5.16
C VAL A 226 30.00 12.97 6.42
N ASP A 227 31.01 13.76 6.77
CA ASP A 227 30.99 14.58 7.98
C ASP A 227 29.74 15.47 7.98
N GLN A 228 28.71 15.07 8.75
CA GLN A 228 27.53 15.89 9.04
C GLN A 228 27.89 17.18 9.79
N ASP A 229 29.16 17.33 10.14
CA ASP A 229 29.67 18.50 10.83
C ASP A 229 29.67 19.73 9.91
N LEU A 230 29.86 19.61 8.60
CA LEU A 230 29.87 20.79 7.72
C LEU A 230 28.50 21.50 7.64
N GLU A 231 27.41 20.76 7.46
CA GLU A 231 26.05 21.33 7.43
C GLU A 231 25.58 21.81 8.81
N LYS A 232 25.95 21.09 9.89
CA LYS A 232 25.67 21.53 11.26
C LYS A 232 26.46 22.79 11.61
N ILE A 233 27.71 22.92 11.15
CA ILE A 233 28.54 24.11 11.38
C ILE A 233 27.92 25.32 10.67
N GLU A 234 27.48 25.20 9.41
CA GLU A 234 26.81 26.30 8.70
C GLU A 234 25.49 26.70 9.36
N LEU A 235 24.67 25.73 9.78
CA LEU A 235 23.40 26.01 10.45
C LEU A 235 23.60 26.67 11.82
N VAL A 236 24.57 26.20 12.60
CA VAL A 236 24.92 26.78 13.90
C VAL A 236 25.44 28.21 13.71
N GLN A 237 26.31 28.46 12.72
CA GLN A 237 26.80 29.80 12.40
C GLN A 237 25.67 30.75 11.97
N ALA A 238 24.70 30.27 11.17
CA ALA A 238 23.54 31.05 10.77
C ALA A 238 22.65 31.43 11.97
N ILE A 239 22.41 30.48 12.89
CA ILE A 239 21.64 30.71 14.12
C ILE A 239 22.35 31.69 15.05
N THR A 240 23.67 31.58 15.22
CA THR A 240 24.45 32.50 16.06
C THR A 240 24.40 33.93 15.51
N ASN A 241 24.51 34.10 14.19
CA ASN A 241 24.40 35.41 13.55
C ASN A 241 23.02 36.04 13.69
N ASP A 242 21.94 35.26 13.63
CA ASP A 242 20.58 35.75 13.83
C ASP A 242 20.27 36.11 15.29
N LEU A 243 20.83 35.35 16.26
CA LEU A 243 20.77 35.70 17.68
C LEU A 243 21.46 37.04 17.97
N GLU A 244 22.66 37.27 17.42
CA GLU A 244 23.35 38.55 17.58
C GLU A 244 22.59 39.73 16.97
N ARG A 245 21.94 39.50 15.81
CA ARG A 245 21.09 40.52 15.16
C ARG A 245 19.87 40.85 16.02
N LEU A 246 19.24 39.83 16.62
CA LEU A 246 18.11 40.01 17.52
C LEU A 246 18.52 40.75 18.79
N ASP A 247 19.64 40.39 19.41
CA ASP A 247 20.16 41.06 20.62
C ASP A 247 20.49 42.53 20.39
N ARG A 248 21.08 42.88 19.23
CA ARG A 248 21.28 44.29 18.83
C ARG A 248 19.95 45.04 18.67
N LYS A 249 18.91 44.36 18.16
CA LYS A 249 17.57 44.94 17.94
C LYS A 249 16.79 45.14 19.26
N TYR A 250 17.02 44.30 20.26
CA TYR A 250 16.37 44.42 21.58
C TYR A 250 17.13 45.33 22.56
N SER A 251 18.45 45.41 22.47
CA SER A 251 19.29 46.34 23.24
C SER A 251 18.94 47.82 22.98
N THR A 252 18.67 48.17 21.73
CA THR A 252 18.31 49.55 21.32
C THR A 252 16.88 49.96 21.74
N LYS A 253 15.93 49.02 21.81
CA LYS A 253 14.55 49.28 22.27
C LYS A 253 14.42 49.50 23.79
N SER A 254 15.32 48.90 24.59
CA SER A 254 15.32 49.05 26.06
C SER A 254 15.63 50.48 26.52
N LYS A 255 16.51 51.21 25.81
CA LYS A 255 16.85 52.60 26.15
C LYS A 255 15.70 53.60 25.90
N ASN A 256 14.81 53.35 24.93
CA ASN A 256 13.69 54.25 24.63
C ASN A 256 12.46 54.07 25.56
N ARG A 257 12.26 52.89 26.17
CA ARG A 257 11.11 52.65 27.06
C ARG A 257 11.25 53.28 28.46
N LYS A 258 12.47 53.55 28.95
CA LYS A 258 12.68 54.21 30.26
C LYS A 258 12.37 55.73 30.27
N LYS A 259 12.31 56.41 29.11
CA LYS A 259 11.95 57.85 29.04
C LYS A 259 10.44 58.13 29.02
N SER A 260 9.60 57.15 28.68
CA SER A 260 8.15 57.34 28.49
C SER A 260 7.30 57.15 29.75
N LYS A 261 7.80 56.51 30.82
CA LYS A 261 7.02 56.23 32.04
C LYS A 261 6.96 57.40 33.05
N ASN A 262 7.71 58.49 32.82
CA ASN A 262 7.76 59.63 33.76
C ASN A 262 6.77 60.77 33.44
N LYS A 263 5.80 60.60 32.54
CA LYS A 263 4.92 61.70 32.07
C LYS A 263 3.40 61.48 32.22
N ARG A 264 2.95 60.44 32.95
CA ARG A 264 1.50 60.17 33.14
C ARG A 264 1.11 59.93 34.60
N ARG A 265 1.43 60.90 35.46
CA ARG A 265 0.87 61.04 36.82
C ARG A 265 0.43 62.49 37.01
N ASN A 266 -0.72 62.85 36.42
CA ASN A 266 -1.58 63.96 36.86
C ASN A 266 -2.78 64.13 35.91
N ARG A 267 -3.97 63.67 36.33
CA ARG A 267 -5.22 64.45 36.31
C ARG A 267 -6.41 63.67 36.93
N PRO A 268 -7.42 64.38 37.48
CA PRO A 268 -8.28 63.86 38.54
C PRO A 268 -9.61 63.26 38.07
N ASN A 269 -10.19 62.56 39.05
CA ASN A 269 -11.41 61.77 39.10
C ASN A 269 -12.69 62.60 38.84
N ARG A 270 -13.66 62.04 38.10
CA ARG A 270 -15.07 62.46 38.16
C ARG A 270 -16.01 61.26 38.04
N ASN A 271 -16.83 61.15 39.08
CA ASN A 271 -17.91 60.20 39.36
C ASN A 271 -19.03 60.20 38.30
N ILE A 272 -19.95 59.22 38.49
CA ILE A 272 -21.34 59.04 38.02
C ILE A 272 -21.40 57.76 37.19
N GLY A 273 -22.26 56.77 37.46
CA GLY A 273 -23.35 56.63 38.41
C GLY A 273 -24.06 55.33 38.03
N ASN A 274 -24.29 54.48 39.02
CA ASN A 274 -25.00 53.21 38.88
C ASN A 274 -26.46 53.46 38.49
N ASN A 275 -26.98 52.75 37.48
CA ASN A 275 -28.40 52.36 37.51
C ASN A 275 -28.66 51.06 36.73
N LYS A 276 -29.01 50.04 37.53
CA LYS A 276 -30.15 49.12 37.41
C LYS A 276 -30.45 48.35 36.11
N MET A 277 -30.43 47.04 36.35
CA MET A 277 -31.55 46.07 36.19
C MET A 277 -31.88 45.51 34.80
N LYS A 278 -31.79 44.17 34.80
CA LYS A 278 -32.78 43.18 34.32
C LYS A 278 -33.12 43.23 32.85
N THR A 279 -32.80 42.14 32.16
CA THR A 279 -33.70 40.97 32.13
C THR A 279 -32.88 39.71 31.89
#